data_AF-A0A1I4A9D2-F1
#
_entry.id   AF-A0A1I4A9D2-F1
#
_cell.length_a   1.000
_cell.length_b   1.000
_cell.length_c   1.000
_cell.angle_alpha   90.00
_cell.angle_beta   90.00
_cell.angle_gamma   90.00
#
_symmetry.space_group_name_H-M   'P 1'
#
loop_
_entity.id
_entity.type
_entity.pdbx_description
1 polymer ?
#
loop_
_entity_poly.entity_id
_entity_poly.type
_entity_poly.pdbx_seq_one_letter_code
_entity_poly.pdbx_strand_id
1 'polypeptide(L)'
;MEKSDYDETTALAQLPNLDIEIRHRRPWEGGEEMVAITLRARPSFDALFNLSEAGNPMLFWMRAMEAAWSPWLRLMNPPRPPELGRDDKSAR
;
A
#
# COMPACT_ATOMS: atom_id res chain seq x y z
N MET A 1 30.28 -10.53 -11.71
CA MET A 1 28.88 -10.12 -11.54
C MET A 1 28.57 -10.27 -10.07
N GLU A 2 28.66 -9.19 -9.29
CA GLU A 2 28.32 -9.20 -7.87
C GLU A 2 26.85 -9.62 -7.73
N LYS A 3 26.59 -10.69 -6.99
CA LYS A 3 25.23 -10.98 -6.53
C LYS A 3 24.98 -10.07 -5.34
N SER A 4 24.13 -9.07 -5.52
CA SER A 4 23.54 -8.31 -4.40
C SER A 4 23.05 -9.29 -3.33
N ASP A 5 23.40 -9.09 -2.07
CA ASP A 5 22.90 -9.88 -0.91
C ASP A 5 21.37 -9.79 -0.71
N TYR A 6 20.70 -9.00 -1.55
CA TYR A 6 19.28 -8.71 -1.52
C TYR A 6 18.62 -9.10 -2.84
N ASP A 7 17.42 -9.66 -2.73
CA ASP A 7 16.42 -9.66 -3.79
C ASP A 7 15.78 -8.27 -3.85
N GLU A 8 15.93 -7.58 -4.98
CA GLU A 8 15.41 -6.22 -5.19
C GLU A 8 14.31 -6.24 -6.25
N THR A 9 13.10 -5.84 -5.86
CA THR A 9 11.96 -5.65 -6.76
C THR A 9 11.64 -4.16 -6.88
N THR A 10 11.62 -3.65 -8.11
CA THR A 10 11.28 -2.26 -8.40
C THR A 10 10.01 -2.19 -9.23
N ALA A 11 9.02 -1.44 -8.74
CA ALA A 11 7.80 -1.11 -9.46
C ALA A 11 7.77 0.38 -9.81
N LEU A 12 7.57 0.69 -11.09
CA LEU A 12 7.50 2.06 -11.61
C LEU A 12 6.11 2.33 -12.15
N ALA A 13 5.54 3.48 -11.79
CA ALA A 13 4.31 3.98 -12.39
C ALA A 13 4.50 5.44 -12.82
N GLN A 14 4.11 5.73 -14.06
CA GLN A 14 4.07 7.08 -14.61
C GLN A 14 2.62 7.49 -14.79
N LEU A 15 2.20 8.51 -14.05
CA LEU A 15 0.90 9.12 -14.12
C LEU A 15 1.05 10.53 -14.71
N PRO A 16 -0.03 11.13 -15.24
CA PRO A 16 -0.01 12.54 -15.60
C PRO A 16 0.39 13.37 -14.38
N ASN A 17 1.53 14.07 -14.48
CA ASN A 17 2.09 14.95 -13.44
C ASN A 17 2.65 14.25 -12.18
N LEU A 18 2.78 12.92 -12.16
CA LEU A 18 3.31 12.19 -11.00
C LEU A 18 4.08 10.93 -11.42
N ASP A 19 5.33 10.82 -10.98
CA ASP A 19 6.12 9.59 -11.05
C ASP A 19 6.12 8.90 -9.69
N ILE A 20 5.93 7.57 -9.68
CA ILE A 20 5.98 6.72 -8.49
C ILE A 20 7.01 5.62 -8.72
N GLU A 21 7.90 5.44 -7.76
CA GLU A 21 8.85 4.33 -7.69
C GLU A 21 8.74 3.64 -6.34
N ILE A 22 8.51 2.34 -6.37
CA ILE A 22 8.49 1.49 -5.18
C ILE A 22 9.66 0.52 -5.30
N ARG A 23 10.54 0.53 -4.30
CA ARG A 23 11.70 -0.35 -4.23
C ARG A 23 11.60 -1.22 -3.00
N HIS A 24 11.44 -2.50 -3.23
CA HIS A 24 11.40 -3.54 -2.21
C HIS A 24 12.73 -4.27 -2.20
N ARG A 25 13.33 -4.40 -1.03
CA ARG A 25 14.59 -5.12 -0.80
C ARG A 25 14.36 -6.16 0.27
N ARG A 26 14.59 -7.41 -0.08
CA ARG A 26 14.51 -8.53 0.83
C ARG A 26 15.88 -9.22 0.92
N PRO A 27 16.50 -9.29 2.11
CA PRO A 27 17.75 -10.04 2.28
C PRO A 27 17.51 -11.53 2.07
N TRP A 28 18.49 -12.21 1.47
CA TRP A 28 18.41 -13.66 1.29
C TRP A 28 18.56 -14.45 2.60
N GLU A 29 19.29 -13.93 3.58
CA GLU A 29 19.40 -14.50 4.93
C GLU A 29 19.05 -13.46 6.00
N GLY A 30 17.96 -13.71 6.74
CA GLY A 30 17.74 -13.24 8.12
C GLY A 30 17.81 -11.73 8.44
N GLY A 31 17.89 -10.84 7.45
CA GLY A 31 17.97 -9.38 7.66
C GLY A 31 16.63 -8.66 7.63
N GLU A 32 16.68 -7.33 7.76
CA GLU A 32 15.50 -6.45 7.71
C GLU A 32 14.93 -6.35 6.29
N GLU A 33 13.61 -6.53 6.18
CA GLU A 33 12.87 -6.29 4.94
C GLU A 33 12.59 -4.78 4.80
N MET A 34 12.99 -4.19 3.67
CA MET A 34 12.88 -2.75 3.44
C MET A 34 12.01 -2.45 2.22
N VAL A 35 11.06 -1.54 2.39
CA VAL A 35 10.29 -0.94 1.29
C VAL A 35 10.54 0.57 1.29
N ALA A 36 11.00 1.11 0.17
CA ALA A 36 11.13 2.53 -0.07
C ALA A 36 10.15 2.96 -1.15
N ILE A 37 9.44 4.06 -0.92
CA ILE A 37 8.48 4.63 -1.89
C ILE A 37 8.93 6.05 -2.20
N THR A 38 9.25 6.30 -3.46
CA THR A 38 9.64 7.62 -3.97
C THR A 38 8.52 8.17 -4.83
N LEU A 39 8.13 9.40 -4.54
CA LEU A 39 7.06 10.11 -5.22
C LEU A 39 7.62 11.41 -5.79
N ARG A 40 7.39 11.67 -7.07
CA ARG A 40 7.84 12.90 -7.72
C ARG A 40 6.71 13.53 -8.53
N ALA A 41 6.14 14.61 -8.01
CA ALA A 41 5.18 15.43 -8.74
C ALA A 41 5.88 16.40 -9.72
N ARG A 42 5.22 16.72 -10.83
CA ARG A 42 5.65 17.77 -11.77
C ARG A 42 4.46 18.66 -12.13
N PRO A 43 4.53 20.00 -11.97
CA PRO A 43 5.69 20.79 -11.54
C PRO A 43 5.92 20.80 -10.02
N SER A 44 4.86 20.62 -9.22
CA SER A 44 4.94 20.57 -7.75
C SER A 44 3.80 19.74 -7.19
N PHE A 45 3.95 19.33 -5.93
CA PHE A 45 2.88 18.68 -5.18
C PHE A 45 1.68 19.60 -4.98
N ASP A 46 1.87 20.89 -4.74
CA ASP A 46 0.77 21.87 -4.65
C ASP A 46 -0.05 21.95 -5.94
N ALA A 47 0.59 21.87 -7.11
CA ALA A 47 -0.13 21.84 -8.39
C ALA A 47 -0.94 20.54 -8.56
N LEU A 48 -0.44 19.42 -8.05
CA LEU A 48 -1.16 18.14 -8.03
C LEU A 48 -2.33 18.16 -7.03
N PHE A 49 -2.16 18.79 -5.86
CA PHE A 49 -3.18 18.85 -4.82
C PHE A 49 -4.20 19.98 -4.98
N ASN A 50 -3.87 21.06 -5.71
CA ASN A 50 -4.84 22.06 -6.15
C ASN A 50 -5.91 21.49 -7.09
N LEU A 51 -5.66 20.32 -7.71
CA LEU A 51 -6.66 19.60 -8.49
C LEU A 51 -7.65 18.81 -7.60
N SER A 52 -7.33 18.62 -6.31
CA SER A 52 -8.21 17.94 -5.36
C SER A 52 -8.98 18.97 -4.53
N GLU A 53 -10.31 18.84 -4.45
CA GLU A 53 -11.21 19.73 -3.69
C GLU A 53 -10.90 19.82 -2.17
N ALA A 54 -9.98 19.02 -1.67
CA ALA A 54 -9.53 19.07 -0.29
C ALA A 54 -8.27 19.95 -0.21
N GLY A 55 -8.41 21.19 0.25
CA GLY A 55 -7.28 22.08 0.60
C GLY A 55 -6.38 21.55 1.75
N ASN A 56 -6.32 20.24 1.97
CA ASN A 56 -5.50 19.56 2.94
C ASN A 56 -4.75 18.39 2.28
N PRO A 57 -3.46 18.58 1.90
CA PRO A 57 -2.66 17.58 1.21
C PRO A 57 -2.42 16.32 2.07
N MET A 58 -2.41 16.45 3.40
CA MET A 58 -2.26 15.31 4.30
C MET A 58 -3.47 14.38 4.24
N LEU A 59 -4.67 14.96 4.13
CA LEU A 59 -5.91 14.18 4.05
C LEU A 59 -6.01 13.39 2.74
N PHE A 60 -5.64 14.00 1.62
CA PHE A 60 -5.57 13.30 0.33
C PHE A 60 -4.63 12.09 0.41
N TRP A 61 -3.41 12.29 0.92
CA TRP A 61 -2.42 11.21 1.03
C TRP A 61 -2.89 10.09 1.95
N MET A 62 -3.49 10.39 3.11
CA MET A 62 -4.03 9.36 4.00
C MET A 62 -5.07 8.49 3.29
N ARG A 63 -5.97 9.08 2.51
CA ARG A 63 -6.99 8.32 1.76
C ARG A 63 -6.40 7.52 0.60
N ALA A 64 -5.42 8.07 -0.10
CA ALA A 64 -4.72 7.37 -1.17
C ALA A 64 -3.96 6.14 -0.65
N MET A 65 -3.25 6.29 0.49
CA MET A 65 -2.56 5.18 1.15
C MET A 65 -3.55 4.15 1.72
N GLU A 66 -4.65 4.58 2.34
CA GLU A 66 -5.71 3.66 2.80
C GLU A 66 -6.26 2.81 1.65
N ALA A 67 -6.57 3.44 0.51
CA ALA A 67 -7.12 2.75 -0.66
C ALA A 67 -6.11 1.78 -1.27
N ALA A 68 -4.86 2.22 -1.47
CA ALA A 68 -3.81 1.41 -2.07
C ALA A 68 -3.49 0.17 -1.22
N TRP A 69 -3.44 0.29 0.12
CA TRP A 69 -3.13 -0.85 1.00
C TRP A 69 -4.35 -1.70 1.37
N SER A 70 -5.57 -1.28 1.03
CA SER A 70 -6.81 -1.99 1.37
C SER A 70 -6.85 -3.48 0.99
N PRO A 71 -6.29 -3.94 -0.16
CA PRO A 71 -6.31 -5.36 -0.49
C PRO A 71 -5.51 -6.20 0.50
N TRP A 72 -4.32 -5.73 0.90
CA TRP A 72 -3.46 -6.43 1.86
C TRP A 72 -3.99 -6.34 3.30
N LEU A 73 -4.54 -5.19 3.69
CA LEU A 73 -5.15 -5.02 5.02
C LEU A 73 -6.34 -5.98 5.22
N ARG A 74 -7.12 -6.26 4.17
CA ARG A 74 -8.19 -7.27 4.19
C ARG A 74 -7.69 -8.69 4.33
N LEU A 75 -6.48 -8.99 3.86
CA LEU A 75 -5.85 -10.30 4.06
C LEU A 75 -5.33 -10.45 5.50
N MET A 76 -4.84 -9.37 6.12
CA MET A 76 -4.34 -9.38 7.50
C MET A 76 -5.46 -9.41 8.54
N ASN A 77 -6.62 -8.83 8.23
CA ASN A 77 -7.82 -8.88 9.06
C ASN A 77 -8.99 -9.43 8.23
N PRO A 78 -9.04 -10.75 8.00
CA PRO A 78 -10.12 -11.34 7.23
C PRO A 78 -11.45 -11.02 7.93
N PRO A 79 -12.50 -10.64 7.17
CA PRO A 79 -13.81 -10.43 7.75
C PRO A 79 -14.19 -11.68 8.54
N ARG A 80 -14.55 -11.50 9.82
CA ARG A 80 -14.94 -12.59 10.69
C ARG A 80 -16.01 -13.40 9.94
N PRO A 81 -15.82 -14.72 9.73
CA PRO A 81 -16.81 -15.49 9.01
C PRO A 81 -18.16 -15.28 9.68
N PRO A 82 -19.27 -15.18 8.91
CA PRO A 82 -20.59 -15.15 9.52
C PRO A 82 -20.65 -16.34 10.46
N GLU A 83 -20.97 -16.10 11.74
CA GLU A 83 -21.16 -17.19 12.68
C GLU A 83 -22.24 -18.07 12.07
N LEU A 84 -21.83 -19.21 11.51
CA LEU A 84 -22.73 -20.24 11.04
C LEU A 84 -23.57 -20.52 12.27
N GLY A 85 -24.86 -20.21 12.16
CA GLY A 85 -25.83 -20.37 13.23
C GLY A 85 -25.52 -21.68 13.93
N ARG A 86 -25.12 -21.57 15.20
CA ARG A 86 -25.13 -22.71 16.10
C ARG A 86 -26.58 -23.14 16.09
N ASP A 87 -26.88 -24.11 15.22
CA ASP A 87 -28.15 -24.80 15.16
C ASP A 87 -28.37 -25.34 16.57
N ASP A 88 -29.15 -24.59 17.34
CA ASP A 88 -29.60 -24.99 18.65
C ASP A 88 -30.65 -26.08 18.44
N LYS A 89 -30.17 -27.27 18.08
CA LYS A 89 -30.90 -28.52 18.26
C LYS A 89 -30.91 -28.85 19.74
N SER A 90 -31.59 -28.02 20.54
CA SER A 90 -31.90 -28.29 21.94
C SER A 90 -33.36 -27.94 22.24
N ALA A 91 -34.30 -28.64 21.61
CA ALA A 91 -35.61 -28.94 22.20
C ALA A 91 -36.23 -30.07 21.36
N ARG A 92 -36.15 -31.32 21.79
CA ARG A 92 -37.10 -31.99 22.70
C ARG A 92 -38.36 -32.44 22.00
#